data_AF-A0A9Q4D009-F1
#
_entry.id   AF-A0A9Q4D009-F1
#
_cell.length_a   1.000
_cell.length_b   1.000
_cell.length_c   1.000
_cell.angle_alpha   90.00
_cell.angle_beta   90.00
_cell.angle_gamma   90.00
#
_symmetry.space_group_name_H-M   'P 1'
#
loop_
_entity.id
_entity.type
_entity.pdbx_description
1 polymer ?
#
loop_
_entity_poly.entity_id
_entity_poly.type
_entity_poly.pdbx_seq_one_letter_code
_entity_poly.pdbx_strand_id
1 'polypeptide(L)'
;MHTTTPSGALPAPDAGVVLEPGIPVDVRLTLGVLQRGHADPTVQSRPEGVWLCFRQPGTGDPVTLLVRPAPSPLVPGRIPVLAWGPGARAAVAAAPTLLGLDDD
;
A
#
# COMPACT_ATOMS: atom_id res chain seq x y z
N MET A 1 20.80 19.76 -14.91
CA MET A 1 20.40 19.35 -13.54
C MET A 1 20.45 17.84 -13.49
N HIS A 2 21.42 17.26 -12.79
CA HIS A 2 21.64 15.82 -12.74
C HIS A 2 20.76 15.25 -11.62
N THR A 3 19.60 14.68 -11.95
CA THR A 3 18.76 13.97 -10.99
C THR A 3 19.35 12.59 -10.77
N THR A 4 20.24 12.48 -9.78
CA THR A 4 20.66 11.19 -9.24
C THR A 4 19.41 10.53 -8.66
N THR A 5 18.94 9.46 -9.31
CA THR A 5 17.91 8.60 -8.74
C THR A 5 18.56 7.81 -7.61
N PRO A 6 18.15 7.96 -6.34
CA PRO A 6 18.66 7.08 -5.30
C PRO A 6 18.16 5.67 -5.59
N SER A 7 19.05 4.81 -6.08
CA SER A 7 18.83 3.36 -6.12
C SER A 7 19.18 2.83 -4.72
N GLY A 8 18.26 3.02 -3.79
CA GLY A 8 18.34 2.50 -2.43
C GLY A 8 17.27 1.45 -2.23
N ALA A 9 17.64 0.28 -1.69
CA ALA A 9 16.66 -0.65 -1.15
C ALA A 9 15.81 0.08 -0.09
N LEU A 10 14.50 -0.21 -0.06
CA LEU A 10 13.62 0.32 0.99
C LEU A 10 14.16 -0.09 2.37
N PRO A 11 14.04 0.76 3.40
CA PRO A 11 14.32 0.35 4.77
C PRO A 11 13.43 -0.85 5.15
N ALA A 12 13.91 -1.68 6.08
CA ALA A 12 13.12 -2.79 6.58
C ALA A 12 11.76 -2.28 7.09
N PRO A 13 10.64 -2.92 6.71
CA PRO A 13 9.32 -2.57 7.22
C PRO A 13 9.17 -2.97 8.68
N ASP A 14 8.46 -2.16 9.45
CA ASP A 14 8.12 -2.45 10.85
C ASP A 14 7.03 -3.53 10.97
N ALA A 15 6.21 -3.66 9.92
CA ALA A 15 5.25 -4.74 9.75
C ALA A 15 5.04 -5.05 8.27
N GLY A 16 4.72 -6.30 7.95
CA GLY A 16 4.30 -6.67 6.60
C GLY A 16 3.51 -7.97 6.57
N VAL A 17 2.71 -8.13 5.52
CA VAL A 17 1.95 -9.35 5.21
C VAL A 17 1.92 -9.58 3.70
N VAL A 18 1.66 -10.80 3.29
CA VAL A 18 1.32 -11.13 1.90
C VAL A 18 -0.11 -11.64 1.88
N LEU A 19 -0.99 -10.93 1.19
CA LEU A 19 -2.38 -11.32 1.03
C LEU A 19 -2.52 -12.25 -0.18
N GLU A 20 -3.35 -13.28 -0.05
CA GLU A 20 -3.71 -14.22 -1.11
C GLU A 20 -5.23 -14.24 -1.29
N PRO A 21 -5.81 -13.22 -1.94
CA PRO A 21 -7.26 -13.00 -1.96
C PRO A 21 -8.07 -14.08 -2.69
N GLY A 22 -7.44 -14.99 -3.45
CA GLY A 22 -8.14 -16.00 -4.24
C GLY A 22 -8.90 -15.45 -5.46
N ILE A 23 -9.06 -14.13 -5.55
CA ILE A 23 -9.67 -13.39 -6.67
C ILE A 23 -8.65 -12.43 -7.31
N PRO A 24 -8.83 -12.04 -8.58
CA PRO A 24 -8.05 -10.95 -9.18
C PRO A 24 -8.34 -9.62 -8.47
N VAL A 25 -7.28 -8.89 -8.12
CA VAL A 25 -7.38 -7.56 -7.49
C VAL A 25 -6.45 -6.61 -8.20
N ASP A 26 -7.00 -5.56 -8.82
CA ASP A 26 -6.21 -4.46 -9.35
C ASP A 26 -5.94 -3.43 -8.25
N VAL A 27 -4.82 -3.58 -7.55
CA VAL A 27 -4.39 -2.68 -6.47
C VAL A 27 -4.37 -1.21 -6.90
N ARG A 28 -3.97 -0.92 -8.14
CA ARG A 28 -3.85 0.47 -8.62
C ARG A 28 -5.23 1.07 -8.84
N LEU A 29 -6.15 0.30 -9.41
CA LEU A 29 -7.53 0.73 -9.60
C LEU A 29 -8.25 0.89 -8.25
N THR A 30 -8.10 -0.09 -7.34
CA THR A 30 -8.73 -0.10 -6.01
C THR A 30 -8.27 1.07 -5.15
N LEU A 31 -6.95 1.33 -5.07
CA LEU A 31 -6.43 2.38 -4.18
C LEU A 31 -6.31 3.74 -4.88
N GLY A 32 -6.32 3.78 -6.21
CA GLY A 32 -6.20 5.02 -6.98
C GLY A 32 -7.35 6.00 -6.74
N VAL A 33 -8.54 5.50 -6.39
CA VAL A 33 -9.70 6.34 -6.06
C VAL A 33 -9.52 7.17 -4.79
N LEU A 34 -8.57 6.80 -3.93
CA LEU A 34 -8.27 7.54 -2.70
C LEU A 34 -7.45 8.81 -2.97
N GLN A 35 -6.75 8.88 -4.12
CA GLN A 35 -5.86 9.98 -4.47
C GLN A 35 -6.64 11.28 -4.74
N ARG A 36 -6.30 12.35 -4.03
CA ARG A 36 -6.89 13.70 -4.17
C ARG A 36 -6.08 14.56 -5.14
N GLY A 37 -5.95 14.07 -6.37
CA GLY A 37 -5.26 14.75 -7.47
C GLY A 37 -3.79 14.34 -7.65
N HIS A 38 -3.20 14.72 -8.78
CA HIS A 38 -1.87 14.22 -9.19
C HIS A 38 -0.75 14.55 -8.19
N ALA A 39 -0.84 15.68 -7.50
CA ALA A 39 0.15 16.15 -6.54
C ALA A 39 -0.14 15.73 -5.08
N ASP A 40 -1.08 14.80 -4.87
CA ASP A 40 -1.41 14.29 -3.53
C ASP A 40 -0.14 13.72 -2.85
N PRO A 41 0.27 14.26 -1.69
CA PRO A 41 1.43 13.76 -0.96
C PRO A 41 1.11 12.50 -0.13
N THR A 42 -0.16 12.19 0.08
CA THR A 42 -0.65 11.13 0.96
C THR A 42 -0.99 9.85 0.23
N VAL A 43 -1.29 9.90 -1.07
CA VAL A 43 -1.54 8.71 -1.90
C VAL A 43 -0.77 8.85 -3.21
N GLN A 44 0.17 7.95 -3.47
CA GLN A 44 0.99 7.99 -4.68
C GLN A 44 1.14 6.63 -5.34
N SER A 45 0.68 6.55 -6.59
CA SER A 45 0.88 5.37 -7.41
C SER A 45 2.24 5.42 -8.11
N ARG A 46 3.14 4.49 -7.77
CA ARG A 46 4.51 4.36 -8.30
C ARG A 46 4.69 3.00 -8.99
N PRO A 47 5.78 2.76 -9.72
CA PRO A 47 6.01 1.47 -10.40
C PRO A 47 5.98 0.26 -9.46
N GLU A 48 6.49 0.40 -8.24
CA GLU A 48 6.57 -0.65 -7.23
C GLU A 48 5.24 -0.92 -6.50
N GLY A 49 4.27 0.00 -6.59
CA GLY A 49 2.98 -0.13 -5.93
C GLY A 49 2.32 1.21 -5.59
N VAL A 50 1.27 1.15 -4.77
CA VAL A 50 0.58 2.34 -4.26
C VAL A 50 1.07 2.63 -2.84
N TRP A 51 1.59 3.84 -2.67
CA TRP A 51 2.00 4.37 -1.38
C TRP A 51 0.86 5.14 -0.74
N LEU A 52 0.63 4.92 0.55
CA LEU A 52 -0.27 5.71 1.38
C LEU A 52 0.49 6.24 2.61
N CYS A 53 0.15 7.44 3.05
CA CYS A 53 0.59 8.01 4.31
C CYS A 53 -0.63 8.56 5.06
N PHE A 54 -0.90 8.05 6.25
CA PHE A 54 -2.07 8.42 7.04
C PHE A 54 -1.81 8.24 8.53
N ARG A 55 -2.77 8.66 9.36
CA ARG A 55 -2.77 8.40 10.81
C ARG A 55 -3.78 7.29 11.11
N GLN A 56 -3.40 6.35 11.95
CA GLN A 56 -4.31 5.29 12.39
C GLN A 56 -5.51 5.89 13.15
N PRO A 57 -6.75 5.53 12.80
CA PRO A 57 -7.91 5.90 13.60
C PRO A 57 -7.78 5.45 15.05
N GLY A 58 -8.26 6.27 15.99
CA GLY A 58 -8.19 5.99 17.43
C GLY A 58 -6.87 6.41 18.08
N THR A 59 -5.73 5.90 17.62
CA THR A 59 -4.42 6.23 18.24
C THR A 59 -3.80 7.50 17.69
N GLY A 60 -4.06 7.82 16.42
CA GLY A 60 -3.42 8.94 15.72
C GLY A 60 -1.98 8.67 15.27
N ASP A 61 -1.49 7.43 15.44
CA ASP A 61 -0.14 7.05 15.08
C ASP A 61 0.11 7.17 13.57
N PRO A 62 1.20 7.82 13.14
CA PRO A 62 1.50 7.94 11.72
C PRO A 62 1.93 6.57 11.14
N VAL A 63 1.55 6.35 9.89
CA VAL A 63 1.96 5.18 9.12
C VAL A 63 2.22 5.53 7.67
N THR A 64 3.30 4.98 7.14
CA THR A 64 3.55 4.87 5.70
C THR A 64 3.27 3.43 5.28
N LEU A 65 2.49 3.23 4.23
CA LEU A 65 2.07 1.93 3.71
C LEU A 65 2.46 1.83 2.24
N LEU A 66 3.00 0.69 1.82
CA LEU A 66 3.16 0.30 0.43
C LEU A 66 2.34 -0.96 0.16
N VAL A 67 1.42 -0.88 -0.79
CA VAL A 67 0.71 -2.04 -1.32
C VAL A 67 1.24 -2.34 -2.72
N ARG A 68 1.88 -3.50 -2.88
CA ARG A 68 2.41 -3.94 -4.18
C ARG A 68 1.34 -4.71 -4.95
N PRO A 69 1.19 -4.48 -6.26
CA PRO A 69 0.25 -5.25 -7.07
C PRO A 69 0.72 -6.69 -7.24
N ALA A 70 -0.23 -7.59 -7.47
CA ALA A 70 0.06 -8.90 -8.04
C ALA A 70 0.70 -8.73 -9.43
N PRO A 71 1.44 -9.74 -9.96
CA PRO A 71 2.05 -9.67 -11.28
C PRO A 71 1.08 -9.39 -12.43
N SER A 72 -0.20 -9.74 -12.24
CA SER A 72 -1.28 -9.44 -13.19
C SER A 72 -2.56 -9.08 -12.41
N PRO A 73 -3.29 -8.04 -12.83
CA PRO A 73 -4.57 -7.68 -12.21
C PRO A 73 -5.73 -8.57 -12.64
N LEU A 74 -5.52 -9.46 -13.63
CA LEU A 74 -6.57 -10.30 -14.22
C LEU A 74 -6.60 -11.74 -13.68
N VAL A 75 -5.61 -12.12 -12.86
CA VAL A 75 -5.55 -13.43 -12.21
C VAL A 75 -5.28 -13.25 -10.72
N PRO A 76 -5.74 -14.17 -9.86
CA PRO A 76 -5.39 -14.15 -8.45
C PRO A 76 -3.88 -14.19 -8.26
N GLY A 77 -3.36 -13.38 -7.35
CA GLY A 77 -1.94 -13.32 -7.07
C GLY A 77 -1.63 -12.73 -5.71
N ARG A 78 -0.39 -12.93 -5.28
CA ARG A 78 0.12 -12.44 -4.00
C ARG A 78 0.22 -10.92 -4.00
N ILE A 79 -0.30 -10.29 -2.95
CA ILE A 79 -0.26 -8.84 -2.73
C ILE A 79 0.55 -8.54 -1.47
N PRO A 80 1.85 -8.22 -1.60
CA PRO A 80 2.65 -7.76 -0.47
C PRO A 80 2.18 -6.39 0.03
N VAL A 81 2.00 -6.29 1.34
CA VAL A 81 1.68 -5.05 2.06
C VAL A 81 2.78 -4.81 3.09
N LEU A 82 3.44 -3.66 3.00
CA LEU A 82 4.56 -3.28 3.86
C LEU A 82 4.23 -1.96 4.54
N ALA A 83 4.53 -1.83 5.85
CA ALA A 83 4.26 -0.63 6.60
C ALA A 83 5.43 -0.20 7.49
N TRP A 84 5.54 1.11 7.70
CA TRP A 84 6.54 1.77 8.52
C TRP A 84 5.88 2.78 9.46
N GLY A 85 6.46 2.97 10.64
CA GLY A 85 6.02 3.89 11.68
C GLY A 85 5.17 3.23 12.78
N PRO A 86 4.82 3.98 13.84
CA PRO A 86 4.15 3.42 15.01
C PRO A 86 2.80 2.75 14.70
N GLY A 87 2.10 3.19 13.65
CA GLY A 87 0.83 2.61 13.20
C GLY A 87 0.97 1.38 12.29
N ALA A 88 2.18 0.90 12.00
CA ALA A 88 2.44 -0.11 10.95
C ALA A 88 1.69 -1.43 11.15
N ARG A 89 1.71 -1.97 12.37
CA ARG A 89 1.05 -3.26 12.68
C ARG A 89 -0.46 -3.19 12.47
N ALA A 90 -1.10 -2.11 12.93
CA ALA A 90 -2.53 -1.90 12.76
C ALA A 90 -2.90 -1.69 11.28
N ALA A 91 -2.08 -0.96 10.52
CA ALA A 91 -2.31 -0.75 9.09
C ALA A 91 -2.22 -2.06 8.28
N VAL A 92 -1.24 -2.91 8.59
CA VAL A 92 -1.10 -4.22 7.95
C VAL A 92 -2.28 -5.14 8.30
N ALA A 93 -2.75 -5.13 9.55
CA ALA A 93 -3.91 -5.92 9.96
C ALA A 93 -5.21 -5.48 9.26
N ALA A 94 -5.37 -4.19 8.98
CA ALA A 94 -6.54 -3.63 8.29
C ALA A 94 -6.45 -3.69 6.74
N ALA A 95 -5.35 -4.22 6.20
CA ALA A 95 -5.12 -4.24 4.76
C ALA A 95 -6.15 -5.04 3.94
N PRO A 96 -6.71 -6.18 4.40
CA PRO A 96 -7.78 -6.88 3.68
C PRO A 96 -9.01 -5.97 3.46
N THR A 97 -9.48 -5.33 4.53
CA THR A 97 -10.60 -4.37 4.47
C THR A 97 -10.29 -3.18 3.58
N LEU A 98 -9.06 -2.64 3.62
CA LEU A 98 -8.64 -1.54 2.74
C LEU A 98 -8.72 -1.91 1.25
N LEU A 99 -8.51 -3.18 0.92
CA LEU A 99 -8.60 -3.72 -0.44
C LEU A 99 -10.00 -4.24 -0.79
N GLY A 100 -10.99 -4.10 0.10
CA GLY A 100 -12.35 -4.62 -0.09
C GLY A 100 -12.42 -6.13 -0.10
N LEU A 101 -11.46 -6.85 0.50
CA LEU A 101 -11.45 -8.31 0.52
C LEU A 101 -12.47 -8.92 1.47
N ASP A 102 -13.03 -8.08 2.36
CA ASP A 102 -14.07 -8.44 3.31
C ASP A 102 -15.46 -7.98 2.83
N ASP A 103 -15.58 -7.44 1.59
CA ASP A 103 -16.85 -7.02 0.99
C ASP A 103 -17.51 -8.23 0.29
N ASP A 104 -18.78 -8.53 0.63
CA ASP A 104 -19.60 -9.62 0.06
C ASP A 104 -20.39 -9.21 -1.21
#